data_AF-D8J9F1-F1
#
_entry.id   AF-D8J9F1-F1
#
_cell.length_a   1.000
_cell.length_b   1.000
_cell.length_c   1.000
_cell.angle_alpha   90.00
_cell.angle_beta   90.00
_cell.angle_gamma   90.00
#
_symmetry.space_group_name_H-M   'P 1'
#
loop_
_entity.id
_entity.type
_entity.pdbx_description
1 polymer ?
#
loop_
_entity_poly.entity_id
_entity_poly.type
_entity_poly.pdbx_seq_one_letter_code
_entity_poly.pdbx_strand_id
1 'polypeptide(L)'
;MLVHLHQYKHEEVEFDDNRTTGESQTEDSVNKDAEEYFGENIQDFDVETWETVEYRDDPIQRRTLTIGGVTAVSVPQDDAEDDDPDLPGRTIQVRTGGDQEFVEQAVFVEAQDESPDQ
;
A
#
# COMPACT_ATOMS: atom_id res chain seq x y z
N MET A 1 -7.33 18.14 -6.81
CA MET A 1 -7.61 17.48 -5.52
C MET A 1 -6.68 16.29 -5.36
N LEU A 2 -6.08 16.15 -4.19
CA LEU A 2 -5.33 14.97 -3.74
C LEU A 2 -6.26 14.04 -2.97
N VAL A 3 -6.15 12.74 -3.22
CA VAL A 3 -6.94 11.72 -2.52
C VAL A 3 -6.00 10.68 -1.92
N HIS A 4 -6.20 10.40 -0.64
CA HIS A 4 -5.48 9.38 0.10
C HIS A 4 -6.40 8.17 0.33
N LEU A 5 -5.94 7.00 -0.09
CA LEU A 5 -6.63 5.73 0.05
C LEU A 5 -5.73 4.74 0.80
N HIS A 6 -6.34 3.82 1.54
CA HIS A 6 -5.66 2.61 1.98
C HIS A 6 -6.13 1.46 1.10
N GLN A 7 -5.21 0.76 0.46
CA GLN A 7 -5.51 -0.46 -0.28
C GLN A 7 -5.04 -1.68 0.49
N TYR A 8 -5.82 -2.76 0.42
CA TYR A 8 -5.56 -4.01 1.11
C TYR A 8 -5.39 -5.17 0.14
N LYS A 9 -4.55 -6.13 0.50
CA LYS A 9 -4.42 -7.41 -0.17
C LYS A 9 -4.15 -8.51 0.85
N HIS A 10 -4.45 -9.75 0.49
CA HIS A 10 -4.02 -10.90 1.27
C HIS A 10 -2.49 -10.93 1.36
N GLU A 11 -1.96 -11.44 2.47
CA GLU A 11 -0.53 -11.70 2.55
C GLU A 11 -0.16 -12.73 1.48
N GLU A 12 0.50 -12.26 0.42
CA GLU A 12 1.19 -13.15 -0.48
C GLU A 12 2.37 -13.71 0.32
N VAL A 13 2.20 -14.92 0.84
CA VAL A 13 3.32 -15.74 1.26
C VAL A 13 4.07 -16.06 -0.02
N GLU A 14 4.90 -15.13 -0.47
CA GLU A 14 5.98 -15.44 -1.38
C GLU A 14 6.84 -16.44 -0.59
N PHE A 15 6.58 -17.72 -0.82
CA PHE A 15 7.59 -18.75 -0.65
C PHE A 15 8.69 -18.37 -1.62
N ASP A 16 9.54 -17.43 -1.20
CA ASP A 16 10.80 -17.17 -1.83
C ASP A 16 11.57 -18.48 -1.70
N ASP A 17 11.52 -19.29 -2.77
CA ASP A 17 12.16 -20.60 -2.93
C ASP A 17 13.70 -20.48 -2.88
N ASN A 18 14.22 -19.35 -2.36
CA ASN A 18 15.61 -19.10 -2.07
C ASN A 18 15.93 -19.11 -0.56
N ARG A 19 15.00 -19.50 0.32
CA ARG A 19 15.33 -19.79 1.72
C ARG A 19 15.93 -21.19 1.83
N THR A 20 17.18 -21.32 1.40
CA THR A 20 18.01 -22.50 1.67
C THR A 20 17.96 -22.81 3.17
N THR A 21 17.55 -24.04 3.44
CA THR A 21 17.48 -24.63 4.77
C THR A 21 18.86 -24.57 5.43
N GLY A 22 18.92 -23.88 6.57
CA GLY A 22 19.80 -24.16 7.70
C GLY A 22 21.30 -24.04 7.48
N GLU A 23 21.90 -22.96 7.98
CA GLU A 23 23.19 -23.03 8.65
C GLU A 23 23.17 -22.15 9.91
N SER A 24 23.36 -22.79 11.05
CA SER A 24 23.66 -22.16 12.33
C SER A 24 24.86 -21.23 12.16
N GLN A 25 24.71 -19.93 12.43
CA GLN A 25 25.87 -19.08 12.69
C GLN A 25 25.66 -18.22 13.93
N THR A 26 26.66 -18.34 14.78
CA THR A 26 26.84 -17.86 16.14
C THR A 26 26.84 -16.34 16.24
N GLU A 27 26.49 -15.85 17.44
CA GLU A 27 26.79 -14.51 17.93
C GLU A 27 28.19 -14.04 17.51
N ASP A 28 28.30 -13.07 16.61
CA ASP A 28 29.44 -12.15 16.58
C ASP A 28 29.10 -10.86 15.80
N SER A 29 28.98 -9.77 16.55
CA SER A 29 29.37 -8.40 16.21
C SER A 29 29.04 -7.84 14.82
N VAL A 30 27.97 -7.03 14.73
CA VAL A 30 27.90 -5.94 13.74
C VAL A 30 27.57 -4.62 14.42
N ASN A 31 28.62 -3.99 14.94
CA ASN A 31 28.65 -2.55 15.17
C ASN A 31 29.07 -1.88 13.86
N LYS A 32 28.11 -1.42 13.04
CA LYS A 32 28.36 -0.60 11.84
C LYS A 32 27.22 0.39 11.65
N ASP A 33 27.57 1.66 11.69
CA ASP A 33 26.74 2.84 11.45
C ASP A 33 25.77 2.66 10.27
N ALA A 34 24.51 3.05 10.49
CA ALA A 34 23.41 2.90 9.55
C ALA A 34 23.60 3.67 8.23
N GLU A 35 24.54 4.61 8.16
CA GLU A 35 24.77 5.48 7.01
C GLU A 35 25.50 4.80 5.83
N GLU A 36 26.18 3.66 6.02
CA GLU A 36 26.85 2.95 4.92
C GLU A 36 25.90 1.99 4.16
N TYR A 37 24.76 1.61 4.76
CA TYR A 37 23.79 0.70 4.16
C TYR A 37 22.71 1.42 3.34
N PHE A 38 22.35 2.65 3.71
CA PHE A 38 21.37 3.45 3.00
C PHE A 38 22.11 4.54 2.22
N GLY A 39 22.72 4.14 1.10
CA GLY A 39 23.41 5.05 0.20
C GLY A 39 22.60 6.32 -0.04
N GLU A 40 23.32 7.44 -0.11
CA GLU A 40 22.86 8.81 -0.36
C GLU A 40 22.00 8.89 -1.64
N ASN A 41 20.76 8.41 -1.61
CA ASN A 41 19.72 8.49 -2.65
C ASN A 41 18.36 7.96 -2.10
N ILE A 42 17.98 8.32 -0.87
CA ILE A 42 16.62 8.09 -0.34
C ILE A 42 15.63 9.13 -0.92
N GLN A 43 15.67 9.37 -2.23
CA GLN A 43 14.74 10.29 -2.90
C GLN A 43 14.02 9.65 -4.10
N ASP A 44 14.34 8.41 -4.47
CA ASP A 44 13.76 7.72 -5.64
C ASP A 44 13.14 6.35 -5.30
N PHE A 45 12.96 6.05 -4.01
CA PHE A 45 12.29 4.83 -3.59
C PHE A 45 10.78 5.09 -3.50
N ASP A 46 10.12 5.06 -4.65
CA ASP A 46 8.70 4.68 -4.77
C ASP A 46 8.58 3.16 -4.44
N VAL A 47 9.03 2.77 -3.23
CA VAL A 47 8.74 1.43 -2.70
C VAL A 47 7.26 1.45 -2.43
N GLU A 48 6.50 0.66 -3.20
CA GLU A 48 5.14 0.25 -2.85
C GLU A 48 5.18 -0.42 -1.48
N THR A 49 5.15 0.39 -0.41
CA THR A 49 5.44 -0.05 0.95
C THR A 49 4.15 -0.63 1.51
N TRP A 50 4.02 -1.93 1.38
CA TRP A 50 2.99 -2.72 2.03
C TRP A 50 3.38 -2.96 3.49
N GLU A 51 2.49 -2.61 4.40
CA GLU A 51 2.58 -2.87 5.83
C GLU A 51 1.66 -4.05 6.19
N THR A 52 2.19 -5.03 6.93
CA THR A 52 1.36 -6.12 7.47
C THR A 52 0.54 -5.60 8.66
N VAL A 53 -0.78 -5.75 8.57
CA VAL A 53 -1.75 -5.39 9.62
C VAL A 53 -2.62 -6.60 9.96
N GLU A 54 -2.99 -6.74 11.23
CA GLU A 54 -3.88 -7.82 11.68
C GLU A 54 -5.34 -7.43 11.44
N TYR A 55 -6.09 -8.29 10.73
CA TYR A 55 -7.51 -8.11 10.46
C TYR A 55 -8.25 -9.43 10.66
N ARG A 56 -9.24 -9.46 11.57
CA ARG A 56 -10.02 -10.67 11.90
C ARG A 56 -9.18 -11.92 12.22
N ASP A 57 -8.09 -11.73 12.97
CA ASP A 57 -7.12 -12.80 13.32
C ASP A 57 -6.29 -13.33 12.13
N ASP A 58 -6.37 -12.68 10.95
CA ASP A 58 -5.58 -12.96 9.77
C ASP A 58 -4.61 -11.79 9.45
N PRO A 59 -3.33 -12.06 9.14
CA PRO A 59 -2.41 -11.03 8.67
C PRO A 59 -2.73 -10.66 7.22
N ILE A 60 -2.96 -9.37 6.98
CA ILE A 60 -3.20 -8.81 5.64
C ILE A 60 -2.18 -7.70 5.36
N GLN A 61 -1.97 -7.37 4.09
CA GLN A 61 -1.09 -6.27 3.69
C GLN A 61 -1.90 -5.01 3.37
N ARG A 62 -1.42 -3.86 3.83
CA ARG A 62 -2.01 -2.54 3.60
C ARG A 62 -0.96 -1.61 2.99
N ARG A 63 -1.31 -0.87 1.92
CA ARG A 63 -0.51 0.26 1.44
C ARG A 63 -1.31 1.55 1.42
N THR A 64 -0.61 2.67 1.49
CA THR A 64 -1.20 4.00 1.30
C THR A 64 -1.01 4.43 -0.15
N LEU A 65 -2.11 4.74 -0.83
CA LEU A 65 -2.11 5.30 -2.17
C LEU A 65 -2.45 6.78 -2.09
N THR A 66 -1.66 7.61 -2.79
CA THR A 66 -1.92 9.04 -2.95
C THR A 66 -2.11 9.34 -4.43
N ILE A 67 -3.30 9.80 -4.81
CA ILE A 67 -3.65 10.09 -6.20
C ILE A 67 -3.88 11.60 -6.34
N GLY A 68 -3.09 12.24 -7.19
CA GLY A 68 -3.21 13.66 -7.55
C GLY A 68 -4.14 13.89 -8.75
N GLY A 69 -4.51 15.16 -9.01
CA GLY A 69 -5.32 15.51 -10.17
C GLY A 69 -6.73 14.89 -10.18
N VAL A 70 -7.24 14.48 -9.02
CA VAL A 70 -8.57 13.88 -8.91
C VAL A 70 -9.63 14.95 -9.11
N THR A 71 -10.65 14.62 -9.90
CA THR A 71 -11.83 15.46 -10.15
C THR A 71 -13.07 14.93 -9.45
N ALA A 72 -13.17 13.60 -9.26
CA ALA A 72 -14.24 12.97 -8.51
C ALA A 72 -13.79 11.64 -7.91
N VAL A 73 -14.34 11.32 -6.74
CA VAL A 73 -14.26 10.01 -6.10
C VAL A 73 -15.66 9.48 -5.96
N SER A 74 -15.87 8.21 -6.30
CA SER A 74 -17.16 7.55 -6.18
C SER A 74 -16.95 6.16 -5.60
N VAL A 75 -17.87 5.75 -4.73
CA VAL A 75 -17.87 4.39 -4.21
C VAL A 75 -19.17 3.73 -4.65
N PRO A 76 -19.11 2.67 -5.48
CA PRO A 76 -20.28 1.92 -5.90
C PRO A 76 -21.13 1.48 -4.69
N GLN A 77 -22.45 1.44 -4.89
CA GLN A 77 -23.38 0.99 -3.84
C GLN A 77 -23.39 -0.53 -3.72
N ASP A 78 -23.32 -1.21 -4.85
CA ASP A 78 -23.16 -2.66 -4.93
C ASP A 78 -21.67 -3.00 -4.84
N ASP A 79 -21.37 -4.10 -4.15
CA ASP A 79 -20.02 -4.67 -4.14
C ASP A 79 -19.63 -5.05 -5.58
N ALA A 80 -18.39 -4.75 -5.97
CA ALA A 80 -17.88 -5.21 -7.25
C ALA A 80 -17.77 -6.74 -7.25
N GLU A 81 -17.81 -7.37 -8.43
CA GLU A 81 -17.63 -8.82 -8.53
C GLU A 81 -16.26 -9.27 -7.97
N ASP A 82 -15.27 -8.38 -8.04
CA ASP A 82 -13.91 -8.55 -7.54
C ASP A 82 -13.74 -8.08 -6.07
N ASP A 83 -14.82 -7.65 -5.39
CA ASP A 83 -14.73 -7.29 -3.98
C ASP A 83 -14.63 -8.53 -3.07
N ASP A 84 -13.53 -8.65 -2.33
CA ASP A 84 -13.24 -9.75 -1.42
C ASP A 84 -13.80 -9.45 -0.01
N PRO A 85 -14.78 -10.23 0.48
CA PRO A 85 -15.41 -10.00 1.80
C PRO A 85 -14.48 -10.28 2.99
N ASP A 86 -13.35 -10.94 2.76
CA ASP A 86 -12.33 -11.26 3.77
C ASP A 86 -11.28 -10.14 3.89
N LEU A 87 -11.23 -9.20 2.93
CA LEU A 87 -10.40 -8.00 3.01
C LEU A 87 -11.22 -6.77 3.44
N PRO A 88 -10.62 -5.82 4.17
CA PRO A 88 -11.27 -4.56 4.43
C PRO A 88 -11.21 -3.66 3.20
N GLY A 89 -12.32 -3.00 2.91
CA GLY A 89 -12.40 -2.05 1.80
C GLY A 89 -13.49 -2.42 0.82
N ARG A 90 -13.55 -1.64 -0.25
CA ARG A 90 -14.40 -1.90 -1.41
C ARG A 90 -13.77 -1.24 -2.63
N THR A 91 -14.26 -1.57 -3.81
CA THR A 91 -13.78 -0.93 -5.02
C THR A 91 -14.13 0.55 -5.03
N ILE A 92 -13.12 1.42 -5.15
CA ILE A 92 -13.29 2.88 -5.24
C ILE A 92 -13.01 3.32 -6.68
N GLN A 93 -13.94 4.05 -7.25
CA GLN A 93 -13.77 4.67 -8.56
C GLN A 93 -13.19 6.08 -8.39
N VAL A 94 -12.03 6.32 -9.02
CA VAL A 94 -11.36 7.62 -9.05
C VAL A 94 -11.39 8.15 -10.47
N ARG A 95 -11.79 9.40 -10.64
CA ARG A 95 -11.77 10.08 -11.95
C ARG A 95 -10.76 11.21 -11.92
N THR A 96 -9.83 11.18 -12.84
CA THR A 96 -8.86 12.27 -13.07
C THR A 96 -9.33 13.09 -14.29
N GLY A 97 -8.58 14.13 -14.67
CA GLY A 97 -8.91 15.06 -15.76
C GLY A 97 -8.93 14.47 -17.18
N GLY A 98 -9.29 13.20 -17.35
CA GLY A 98 -9.35 12.49 -18.62
C GLY A 98 -9.56 10.99 -18.45
N ASP A 99 -9.16 10.44 -17.30
CA ASP A 99 -9.15 9.00 -17.05
C ASP A 99 -10.06 8.60 -15.88
N GLN A 100 -10.39 7.32 -15.87
CA GLN A 100 -11.12 6.67 -14.80
C GLN A 100 -10.34 5.45 -14.36
N GLU A 101 -10.05 5.37 -13.08
CA GLU A 101 -9.36 4.26 -12.44
C GLU A 101 -10.27 3.63 -11.38
N PHE A 102 -10.12 2.32 -11.20
CA PHE A 102 -10.77 1.57 -10.15
C PHE A 102 -9.70 1.02 -9.23
N VAL A 103 -9.83 1.31 -7.94
CA VAL A 103 -8.93 0.83 -6.90
C VAL A 103 -9.71 -0.20 -6.08
N GLU A 104 -9.41 -1.47 -6.33
CA GLU A 104 -10.00 -2.62 -5.62
C GLU A 104 -9.53 -2.64 -4.16
N GLN A 105 -10.35 -3.20 -3.27
CA GLN A 105 -10.03 -3.38 -1.85
C GLN A 105 -9.49 -2.12 -1.18
N ALA A 106 -10.15 -0.98 -1.42
CA ALA A 106 -9.70 0.30 -0.93
C ALA A 106 -10.65 0.94 0.08
N VAL A 107 -10.08 1.69 1.01
CA VAL A 107 -10.78 2.54 1.96
C VAL A 107 -10.37 3.98 1.69
N PHE A 108 -11.36 4.85 1.49
CA PHE A 108 -11.15 6.28 1.40
C PHE A 108 -10.75 6.83 2.76
N VAL A 109 -9.57 7.45 2.83
CA VAL A 109 -9.05 8.06 4.06
C VAL A 109 -9.44 9.53 4.10
N GLU A 110 -8.99 10.28 3.09
CA GLU A 110 -9.24 11.72 3.00
C GLU A 110 -9.05 12.25 1.58
N ALA A 111 -9.62 13.43 1.33
CA ALA A 111 -9.35 14.22 0.13
C ALA A 111 -9.01 15.64 0.54
N GLN A 112 -7.94 16.17 -0.05
CA GLN A 112 -7.44 17.51 0.21
C GLN A 112 -7.36 18.30 -1.10
N ASP A 113 -7.46 19.62 -1.02
CA ASP A 113 -7.11 20.45 -2.17
C ASP A 113 -5.59 20.43 -2.38
N GLU A 114 -5.16 20.46 -3.64
CA GLU A 114 -3.73 20.55 -3.98
C GLU A 114 -3.15 21.93 -3.64
N SER A 115 -4.00 22.93 -3.50
CA SER A 115 -3.64 24.30 -3.18
C SER A 115 -4.69 24.90 -2.24
N PRO A 116 -4.68 24.51 -0.95
CA PRO A 116 -5.71 24.91 0.03
C PRO A 116 -5.76 26.42 0.32
N ASP A 117 -4.73 27.17 -0.08
CA ASP A 117 -4.57 28.61 0.19
C ASP A 117 -5.02 29.53 -0.96
N GLN A 118 -5.64 29.01 -2.03
CA GLN A 118 -6.16 29.83 -3.15
C GLN A 118 -7.65 30.14 -3.07
#